data_AF-A0A0K8TYZ4-F1
#
_entry.id   AF-A0A0K8TYZ4-F1
#
_cell.length_a   1.000
_cell.length_b   1.000
_cell.length_c   1.000
_cell.angle_alpha   90.00
_cell.angle_beta   90.00
_cell.angle_gamma   90.00
#
_symmetry.space_group_name_H-M   'P 1'
#
loop_
_entity.id
_entity.type
_entity.pdbx_description
1 polymer ?
#
loop_
_entity_poly.entity_id
_entity_poly.type
_entity_poly.pdbx_seq_one_letter_code
_entity_poly.pdbx_strand_id
1 'polypeptide(L)'
;MAENVGSTTPTSDNRKADFEQAMNLTGFGTFNLVLLIVGIFASCAASFETTTMSYILPIAECDLKMTLFDKGILNGATYAGMISSAVIWGYLADTIGRRKVLIYGFLIDAVCVLCSSLSQNFEMLVAFKFLGGFIVNGPGAVLLTYLTEMHGSAHRPRVLMVYGMVMSLATLIMPLLAWAIFPQDWEFVLFNYLIIHPWQIFLAVCSLPSIIGGLGLIALPESPKFLMSQGRNAEALLAFQKIYSINKRTSRNTYPVYIILDKVIIHFIILLYSLGQRTG
;
A
#
# COMPACT_ATOMS: atom_id res chain seq x y z
N MET A 1 -28.85 42.03 -41.53
CA MET A 1 -27.51 41.61 -41.09
C MET A 1 -27.68 40.94 -39.73
N ALA A 2 -27.93 39.63 -39.75
CA ALA A 2 -28.19 38.83 -38.56
C ALA A 2 -27.06 37.79 -38.50
N GLU A 3 -26.16 37.93 -37.53
CA GLU A 3 -25.11 36.96 -37.24
C GLU A 3 -25.73 35.71 -36.64
N ASN A 4 -25.52 34.59 -37.33
CA ASN A 4 -26.04 33.30 -37.01
C ASN A 4 -25.15 32.67 -35.92
N VAL A 5 -25.75 32.40 -34.77
CA VAL A 5 -25.14 31.69 -33.63
C VAL A 5 -24.73 30.30 -34.12
N GLY A 6 -23.42 30.08 -34.23
CA GLY A 6 -22.84 28.79 -34.56
C GLY A 6 -23.16 27.77 -33.47
N SER A 7 -24.10 26.87 -33.77
CA SER A 7 -24.39 25.67 -33.00
C SER A 7 -23.15 24.81 -32.88
N THR A 8 -22.63 24.67 -31.67
CA THR A 8 -21.58 23.73 -31.29
C THR A 8 -22.12 22.30 -31.35
N THR A 9 -21.96 21.63 -32.48
CA THR A 9 -22.03 20.17 -32.55
C THR A 9 -20.85 19.57 -31.76
N PRO A 10 -21.08 18.67 -30.78
CA PRO A 10 -19.99 17.95 -30.12
C PRO A 10 -19.39 16.97 -31.12
N THR A 11 -18.12 17.15 -31.47
CA THR A 11 -17.40 16.21 -32.31
C THR A 11 -17.22 14.89 -31.57
N SER A 12 -17.95 13.88 -32.05
CA SER A 12 -17.93 12.49 -31.64
C SER A 12 -16.63 11.80 -32.10
N ASP A 13 -15.49 12.21 -31.54
CA ASP A 13 -14.28 11.41 -31.64
C ASP A 13 -14.18 10.56 -30.37
N ASN A 14 -14.70 9.33 -30.46
CA ASN A 14 -14.59 8.31 -29.41
C ASN A 14 -13.10 8.02 -29.19
N ARG A 15 -12.42 8.82 -28.35
CA ARG A 15 -10.99 8.66 -28.07
C ARG A 15 -10.77 7.32 -27.38
N LYS A 16 -10.38 6.34 -28.17
CA LYS A 16 -9.72 5.11 -27.70
C LYS A 16 -8.35 5.52 -27.20
N ALA A 17 -8.07 5.30 -25.92
CA ALA A 17 -6.78 5.63 -25.32
C ALA A 17 -6.12 4.38 -24.75
N ASP A 18 -4.80 4.30 -24.88
CA ASP A 18 -3.99 3.33 -24.14
C ASP A 18 -3.95 3.73 -22.65
N PHE A 19 -3.64 2.77 -21.77
CA PHE A 19 -3.58 2.98 -20.32
C PHE A 19 -2.75 4.22 -19.93
N GLU A 20 -1.57 4.40 -20.52
CA GLU A 20 -0.69 5.52 -20.21
C GLU A 20 -1.29 6.87 -20.63
N GLN A 21 -1.98 6.89 -21.77
CA GLN A 21 -2.63 8.10 -22.26
C GLN A 21 -3.85 8.45 -21.39
N ALA A 22 -4.66 7.45 -21.03
CA ALA A 22 -5.78 7.60 -20.12
C ALA A 22 -5.34 8.13 -18.74
N MET A 23 -4.24 7.60 -18.20
CA MET A 23 -3.66 8.04 -16.93
C MET A 23 -3.04 9.43 -17.01
N ASN A 24 -2.36 9.78 -18.10
CA ASN A 24 -1.82 11.14 -18.25
C ASN A 24 -2.92 12.19 -18.34
N LEU A 25 -4.08 11.84 -18.92
CA LEU A 25 -5.26 12.71 -18.98
C LEU A 25 -5.91 12.95 -17.62
N THR A 26 -5.76 12.04 -16.64
CA THR A 26 -6.24 12.29 -15.26
C THR A 26 -5.50 13.44 -14.58
N GLY A 27 -4.28 13.75 -15.06
CA GLY A 27 -3.42 14.79 -14.51
C GLY A 27 -2.92 14.47 -13.09
N PHE A 28 -2.21 15.45 -12.51
CA PHE A 28 -1.77 15.41 -11.11
C PHE A 28 -2.51 16.47 -10.30
N GLY A 29 -3.04 16.09 -9.13
CA GLY A 29 -3.84 16.97 -8.30
C GLY A 29 -4.12 16.41 -6.91
N THR A 30 -5.25 16.83 -6.32
CA THR A 30 -5.61 16.51 -4.93
C THR A 30 -5.71 15.00 -4.65
N PHE A 31 -6.18 14.19 -5.61
CA PHE A 31 -6.25 12.74 -5.42
C PHE A 31 -4.87 12.13 -5.21
N ASN A 32 -3.90 12.53 -6.04
CA ASN A 32 -2.53 12.01 -5.95
C ASN A 32 -1.85 12.43 -4.64
N LEU A 33 -2.11 13.65 -4.16
CA LEU A 33 -1.62 14.11 -2.86
C LEU A 33 -2.22 13.30 -1.70
N VAL A 34 -3.53 13.05 -1.72
CA VAL A 34 -4.19 12.20 -0.70
C VAL A 34 -3.65 10.78 -0.75
N LEU A 35 -3.47 10.22 -1.95
CA LEU A 35 -2.88 8.90 -2.15
C LEU A 35 -1.45 8.83 -1.58
N LEU A 36 -0.63 9.86 -1.80
CA LEU A 36 0.71 9.95 -1.23
C LEU A 36 0.66 10.02 0.30
N ILE A 37 -0.23 10.83 0.88
CA ILE A 37 -0.38 10.94 2.35
C ILE A 37 -0.78 9.60 2.96
N VAL A 38 -1.76 8.89 2.38
CA VAL A 38 -2.14 7.54 2.83
C VAL A 38 -0.96 6.56 2.65
N GLY A 39 -0.25 6.68 1.52
CA GLY A 39 0.95 5.93 1.24
C GLY A 39 2.06 6.16 2.26
N ILE A 40 2.17 7.35 2.85
CA ILE A 40 3.16 7.66 3.89
C ILE A 40 2.93 6.77 5.11
N PHE A 41 1.70 6.74 5.64
CA PHE A 41 1.38 5.91 6.82
C PHE A 41 1.58 4.41 6.54
N ALA A 42 1.14 3.96 5.36
CA ALA A 42 1.31 2.58 4.93
C ALA A 42 2.78 2.17 4.74
N SER A 43 3.63 3.09 4.26
CA SER A 43 5.07 2.85 4.13
C SER A 43 5.76 2.83 5.50
N CYS A 44 5.40 3.78 6.39
CA CYS A 44 5.88 3.80 7.76
C CYS A 44 5.56 2.51 8.51
N ALA A 45 4.35 1.96 8.36
CA ALA A 45 3.96 0.67 8.93
C ALA A 45 4.93 -0.45 8.54
N ALA A 46 5.24 -0.59 7.25
CA ALA A 46 6.17 -1.60 6.76
C ALA A 46 7.60 -1.40 7.29
N SER A 47 8.07 -0.14 7.37
CA SER A 47 9.36 0.18 8.00
C SER A 47 9.37 -0.17 9.48
N PHE A 48 8.28 0.10 10.18
CA PHE A 48 8.20 -0.09 11.62
C PHE A 48 8.30 -1.56 11.96
N GLU A 49 7.56 -2.42 11.27
CA GLU A 49 7.55 -3.86 11.56
C GLU A 49 8.94 -4.50 11.50
N THR A 50 9.79 -4.06 10.58
CA THR A 50 11.16 -4.57 10.40
C THR A 50 12.19 -3.97 11.37
N THR A 51 11.95 -2.76 11.90
CA THR A 51 12.95 -2.02 12.68
C THR A 51 12.68 -2.03 14.18
N THR A 52 11.43 -2.17 14.59
CA THR A 52 10.96 -2.12 15.99
C THR A 52 11.68 -3.12 16.90
N MET A 53 12.02 -4.33 16.41
CA MET A 53 12.70 -5.35 17.23
C MET A 53 14.06 -4.89 17.74
N SER A 54 14.85 -4.22 16.90
CA SER A 54 16.19 -3.73 17.27
C SER A 54 16.17 -2.78 18.47
N TYR A 55 15.05 -2.09 18.72
CA TYR A 55 14.91 -1.14 19.83
C TYR A 55 14.35 -1.79 21.11
N ILE A 56 13.51 -2.81 20.97
CA ILE A 56 12.85 -3.47 22.10
C ILE A 56 13.79 -4.45 22.81
N LEU A 57 14.66 -5.13 22.06
CA LEU A 57 15.56 -6.17 22.58
C LEU A 57 16.31 -5.80 23.87
N PRO A 58 16.96 -4.62 24.01
CA PRO A 58 17.69 -4.29 25.24
C PRO A 58 16.79 -4.03 26.46
N ILE A 59 15.54 -3.62 26.24
CA ILE A 59 14.62 -3.25 27.32
C ILE A 59 13.81 -4.46 27.78
N ALA A 60 13.36 -5.28 26.84
CA ALA A 60 12.59 -6.47 27.13
C ALA A 60 13.45 -7.67 27.62
N GLU A 61 14.79 -7.55 27.58
CA GLU A 61 15.70 -8.63 27.96
C GLU A 61 15.48 -9.14 29.39
N CYS A 62 15.41 -8.23 30.36
CA CYS A 62 15.21 -8.58 31.76
C CYS A 62 13.78 -9.09 32.01
N ASP A 63 12.78 -8.49 31.37
CA ASP A 63 11.37 -8.84 31.52
C ASP A 63 11.07 -10.26 31.00
N LEU A 64 11.60 -10.59 29.82
CA LEU A 64 11.37 -11.87 29.13
C LEU A 64 12.45 -12.91 29.44
N LYS A 65 13.44 -12.58 30.28
CA LYS A 65 14.59 -13.44 30.65
C LYS A 65 15.31 -14.02 29.43
N MET A 66 15.56 -13.18 28.42
CA MET A 66 16.07 -13.62 27.12
C MET A 66 17.56 -13.92 27.14
N THR A 67 17.96 -15.01 26.50
CA THR A 67 19.37 -15.27 26.17
C THR A 67 19.77 -14.55 24.87
N LEU A 68 21.07 -14.47 24.58
CA LEU A 68 21.56 -13.91 23.31
C LEU A 68 21.00 -14.67 22.09
N PHE A 69 20.79 -15.98 22.21
CA PHE A 69 20.21 -16.81 21.17
C PHE A 69 18.73 -16.48 20.94
N ASP A 70 17.96 -16.26 22.01
CA ASP A 70 16.55 -15.89 21.94
C ASP A 70 16.34 -14.54 21.24
N LYS A 71 17.23 -13.57 21.49
CA LYS A 71 17.23 -12.28 20.78
C LYS A 71 17.43 -12.46 19.28
N GLY A 72 18.33 -13.37 18.89
CA GLY A 72 18.57 -13.75 17.50
C GLY A 72 17.33 -14.37 16.85
N ILE A 73 16.67 -15.30 17.55
CA ILE A 73 15.41 -15.91 17.10
C ILE A 73 14.33 -14.85 16.92
N LEU A 74 14.13 -13.97 17.90
CA LEU A 74 13.08 -12.97 17.85
C LEU A 74 13.25 -12.00 16.68
N ASN A 75 14.47 -11.51 16.45
CA ASN A 75 14.76 -10.64 15.32
C ASN A 75 14.63 -11.40 13.97
N GLY A 76 15.12 -12.64 13.92
CA GLY A 76 15.04 -13.48 12.74
C GLY A 76 13.62 -13.92 12.37
N ALA A 77 12.73 -14.08 13.35
CA ALA A 77 11.36 -14.57 13.16
C ALA A 77 10.56 -13.68 12.22
N THR A 78 10.67 -12.35 12.34
CA THR A 78 10.01 -11.40 11.43
C THR A 78 10.45 -11.63 9.98
N TYR A 79 11.77 -11.70 9.73
CA TYR A 79 12.29 -11.92 8.38
C TYR A 79 11.98 -13.33 7.85
N ALA A 80 11.97 -14.34 8.70
CA ALA A 80 11.55 -15.70 8.33
C ALA A 80 10.07 -15.71 7.87
N GLY A 81 9.21 -14.99 8.59
CA GLY A 81 7.82 -14.75 8.20
C GLY A 81 7.73 -14.08 6.82
N MET A 82 8.46 -12.98 6.62
CA MET A 82 8.49 -12.25 5.34
C MET A 82 8.89 -13.16 4.17
N ILE A 83 9.98 -13.91 4.30
CA ILE A 83 10.50 -14.80 3.25
C ILE A 83 9.48 -15.90 2.91
N SER A 84 8.90 -16.54 3.93
CA SER A 84 7.94 -17.65 3.72
C SER A 84 6.65 -17.22 3.01
N SER A 85 6.28 -15.94 3.13
CA SER A 85 5.02 -15.40 2.58
C SER A 85 5.11 -14.92 1.12
N ALA A 86 6.32 -14.77 0.55
CA ALA A 86 6.53 -14.03 -0.69
C ALA A 86 5.73 -14.55 -1.89
N VAL A 87 5.69 -15.88 -2.07
CA VAL A 87 4.97 -16.54 -3.18
C VAL A 87 3.46 -16.38 -3.03
N ILE A 88 2.97 -16.53 -1.79
CA ILE A 88 1.53 -16.46 -1.47
C ILE A 88 1.00 -15.06 -1.78
N TRP A 89 1.71 -14.03 -1.34
CA TRP A 89 1.30 -12.65 -1.59
C TRP A 89 1.39 -12.24 -3.05
N GLY A 90 2.35 -12.75 -3.81
CA GLY A 90 2.41 -12.54 -5.26
C GLY A 90 1.13 -13.03 -5.95
N TYR A 91 0.73 -14.27 -5.66
CA TYR A 91 -0.53 -14.83 -6.17
C TYR A 91 -1.75 -14.04 -5.71
N LEU A 92 -1.79 -13.62 -4.44
CA LEU A 92 -2.93 -12.89 -3.88
C LEU A 92 -3.08 -11.49 -4.48
N ALA A 93 -1.96 -10.79 -4.73
CA ALA A 93 -1.91 -9.46 -5.33
C ALA A 93 -2.44 -9.45 -6.78
N ASP A 94 -2.27 -10.55 -7.50
CA ASP A 94 -2.70 -10.69 -8.89
C ASP A 94 -4.13 -11.22 -9.04
N THR A 95 -4.69 -11.85 -8.00
CA THR A 95 -6.05 -12.43 -8.04
C THR A 95 -7.10 -11.57 -7.32
N ILE A 96 -6.81 -11.13 -6.09
CA ILE A 96 -7.79 -10.43 -5.25
C ILE A 96 -7.89 -8.93 -5.62
N GLY A 97 -6.77 -8.35 -6.06
CA GLY A 97 -6.63 -6.93 -6.37
C GLY A 97 -5.81 -6.18 -5.36
N ARG A 98 -5.20 -5.09 -5.83
CA ARG A 98 -4.16 -4.37 -5.07
C ARG A 98 -4.75 -3.67 -3.85
N ARG A 99 -5.85 -2.94 -4.00
CA ARG A 99 -6.50 -2.22 -2.90
C ARG A 99 -6.96 -3.16 -1.78
N LYS A 100 -7.59 -4.28 -2.11
CA LYS A 100 -8.07 -5.25 -1.11
C LYS A 100 -6.91 -5.86 -0.32
N VAL A 101 -5.84 -6.27 -1.01
CA VAL A 101 -4.64 -6.81 -0.36
C VAL A 101 -4.02 -5.79 0.59
N LEU A 102 -3.95 -4.51 0.19
CA LEU A 102 -3.44 -3.44 1.04
C LEU A 102 -4.32 -3.21 2.28
N ILE A 103 -5.65 -3.11 2.11
CA ILE A 103 -6.57 -2.88 3.23
C ILE A 103 -6.50 -4.03 4.23
N TYR A 104 -6.74 -5.26 3.78
CA TYR A 104 -6.77 -6.41 4.69
C TYR A 104 -5.40 -6.68 5.28
N GLY A 105 -4.33 -6.57 4.49
CA GLY A 105 -3.00 -6.85 4.99
C GLY A 105 -2.54 -5.83 6.04
N PHE A 106 -2.75 -4.52 5.86
CA PHE A 106 -2.38 -3.54 6.89
C PHE A 106 -3.28 -3.62 8.13
N LEU A 107 -4.56 -3.97 8.00
CA LEU A 107 -5.44 -4.15 9.16
C LEU A 107 -5.10 -5.42 9.94
N ILE A 108 -4.79 -6.52 9.26
CA ILE A 108 -4.35 -7.77 9.91
C ILE A 108 -2.98 -7.57 10.54
N ASP A 109 -2.07 -6.86 9.87
CA ASP A 109 -0.77 -6.45 10.43
C ASP A 109 -0.95 -5.65 11.72
N ALA A 110 -1.82 -4.63 11.72
CA ALA A 110 -2.12 -3.86 12.92
C ALA A 110 -2.60 -4.74 14.08
N VAL A 111 -3.47 -5.72 13.81
CA VAL A 111 -3.92 -6.69 14.82
C VAL A 111 -2.76 -7.54 15.32
N CYS A 112 -1.88 -8.02 14.44
CA CYS A 112 -0.71 -8.81 14.83
C CYS A 112 0.26 -7.99 15.70
N VAL A 113 0.48 -6.71 15.38
CA VAL A 113 1.32 -5.80 16.16
C VAL A 113 0.70 -5.50 17.52
N LEU A 114 -0.62 -5.29 17.59
CA LEU A 114 -1.33 -5.11 18.85
C LEU A 114 -1.29 -6.38 19.70
N CYS A 115 -1.47 -7.56 19.11
CA CYS A 115 -1.30 -8.83 19.82
C CYS A 115 0.15 -9.02 20.30
N SER A 116 1.13 -8.58 19.51
CA SER A 116 2.54 -8.55 19.94
C SER A 116 2.73 -7.62 21.14
N SER A 117 2.09 -6.44 21.17
CA SER A 117 2.17 -5.55 22.33
C SER A 117 1.55 -6.14 23.59
N LEU A 118 0.56 -7.02 23.47
CA LEU A 118 -0.08 -7.66 24.61
C LEU A 118 0.63 -8.93 25.05
N SER A 119 1.71 -9.33 24.37
CA SER A 119 2.43 -10.55 24.67
C SER A 119 3.18 -10.44 26.00
N GLN A 120 2.99 -11.44 26.87
CA GLN A 120 3.62 -11.50 28.20
C GLN A 120 4.73 -12.55 28.28
N ASN A 121 4.85 -13.39 27.25
CA ASN A 121 5.83 -14.47 27.16
C ASN A 121 6.63 -14.36 25.86
N PHE A 122 7.89 -14.81 25.89
CA PHE A 122 8.79 -14.79 24.74
C PHE A 122 8.21 -15.53 23.53
N GLU A 123 7.68 -16.75 23.74
CA GLU A 123 7.13 -17.58 22.65
C GLU A 123 5.95 -16.90 21.95
N MET A 124 5.09 -16.22 22.72
CA MET A 124 3.94 -15.48 22.19
C MET A 124 4.41 -14.30 21.34
N LEU A 125 5.43 -13.56 21.81
CA LEU A 125 6.02 -12.45 21.06
C LEU A 125 6.64 -12.93 19.74
N VAL A 126 7.40 -14.03 19.78
CA VAL A 126 7.99 -14.65 18.58
C VAL A 126 6.93 -15.08 17.57
N ALA A 127 5.86 -15.74 18.04
CA ALA A 127 4.78 -16.21 17.17
C ALA A 127 4.06 -15.05 16.46
N PHE A 128 3.70 -13.99 17.20
CA PHE A 128 3.07 -12.82 16.58
C PHE A 128 4.03 -12.02 15.70
N LYS A 129 5.33 -12.00 16.01
CA LYS A 129 6.32 -11.35 15.14
C LYS A 129 6.56 -12.10 13.84
N PHE A 130 6.59 -13.43 13.90
CA PHE A 130 6.59 -14.26 12.70
C PHE A 130 5.34 -13.99 11.84
N LEU A 131 4.16 -13.94 12.48
CA LEU A 131 2.90 -13.67 11.77
C LEU A 131 2.85 -12.24 11.20
N GLY A 132 3.29 -11.23 11.96
CA GLY A 132 3.40 -9.84 11.50
C GLY A 132 4.31 -9.73 10.29
N GLY A 133 5.51 -10.32 10.36
CA GLY A 133 6.43 -10.42 9.23
C GLY A 133 5.82 -11.14 8.00
N PHE A 134 5.09 -12.23 8.23
CA PHE A 134 4.37 -12.94 7.18
C PHE A 134 3.33 -12.05 6.50
N ILE A 135 2.61 -11.23 7.26
CA ILE A 135 1.54 -10.39 6.72
C ILE A 135 2.08 -9.13 6.04
N VAL A 136 2.99 -8.39 6.68
CA VAL A 136 3.44 -7.05 6.24
C VAL A 136 4.15 -7.06 4.88
N ASN A 137 4.82 -8.17 4.53
CA ASN A 137 5.58 -8.30 3.30
C ASN A 137 4.69 -8.14 2.04
N GLY A 138 3.47 -8.68 2.08
CA GLY A 138 2.53 -8.58 0.97
C GLY A 138 2.11 -7.13 0.65
N PRO A 139 1.45 -6.44 1.60
CA PRO A 139 1.06 -5.04 1.46
C PRO A 139 2.24 -4.13 1.13
N GLY A 140 3.42 -4.34 1.72
CA GLY A 140 4.61 -3.56 1.42
C GLY A 140 4.99 -3.60 -0.06
N ALA A 141 5.06 -4.81 -0.65
CA ALA A 141 5.35 -4.97 -2.08
C ALA A 141 4.23 -4.42 -2.98
N VAL A 142 2.97 -4.67 -2.61
CA VAL A 142 1.80 -4.22 -3.38
C VAL A 142 1.65 -2.70 -3.35
N LEU A 143 2.06 -2.03 -2.26
CA LEU A 143 1.91 -0.58 -2.09
C LEU A 143 2.73 0.18 -3.14
N LEU A 144 3.97 -0.26 -3.38
CA LEU A 144 4.84 0.33 -4.39
C LEU A 144 4.22 0.22 -5.79
N THR A 145 3.74 -0.97 -6.13
CA THR A 145 3.05 -1.23 -7.40
C THR A 145 1.80 -0.38 -7.52
N TYR A 146 0.97 -0.33 -6.48
CA TYR A 146 -0.25 0.48 -6.46
C TYR A 146 0.05 1.97 -6.65
N LEU A 147 1.06 2.52 -5.97
CA LEU A 147 1.47 3.92 -6.14
C LEU A 147 1.93 4.21 -7.58
N THR A 148 2.70 3.32 -8.19
CA THR A 148 3.18 3.54 -9.58
C THR A 148 2.09 3.37 -10.63
N GLU A 149 1.14 2.47 -10.41
CA GLU A 149 -0.01 2.25 -11.30
C GLU A 149 -1.01 3.42 -11.25
N MET A 150 -1.11 4.11 -10.11
CA MET A 150 -2.03 5.22 -9.89
C MET A 150 -1.48 6.58 -10.34
N HIS A 151 -0.24 6.64 -10.82
CA HIS A 151 0.39 7.85 -11.34
C HIS A 151 0.77 7.70 -12.81
N GLY A 152 0.61 8.80 -13.56
CA GLY A 152 1.06 8.89 -14.95
C GLY A 152 2.59 8.79 -15.06
N SER A 153 3.07 8.30 -16.20
CA SER A 153 4.48 8.01 -16.46
C SER A 153 5.44 9.16 -16.09
N ALA A 154 5.03 10.40 -16.33
CA ALA A 154 5.84 11.59 -16.01
C ALA A 154 6.12 11.80 -14.51
N HIS A 155 5.25 11.32 -13.62
CA HIS A 155 5.35 11.55 -12.17
C HIS A 155 5.85 10.33 -11.40
N ARG A 156 5.83 9.13 -12.01
CA ARG A 156 6.26 7.88 -11.34
C ARG A 156 7.64 7.97 -10.68
N PRO A 157 8.69 8.50 -11.32
CA PRO A 157 10.01 8.57 -10.68
C PRO A 157 10.00 9.43 -9.41
N ARG A 158 9.25 10.54 -9.40
CA ARG A 158 9.12 11.41 -8.22
C ARG A 158 8.39 10.70 -7.08
N VAL A 159 7.34 9.95 -7.40
CA VAL A 159 6.59 9.16 -6.40
C VAL A 159 7.48 8.08 -5.77
N LEU A 160 8.29 7.40 -6.58
CA LEU A 160 9.27 6.42 -6.09
C LEU A 160 10.32 7.07 -5.20
N MET A 161 10.80 8.27 -5.55
CA MET A 161 11.72 9.03 -4.71
C MET A 161 11.08 9.42 -3.37
N VAL A 162 9.84 9.93 -3.38
CA VAL A 162 9.09 10.27 -2.16
C VAL A 162 8.88 9.04 -1.29
N TYR A 163 8.49 7.91 -1.88
CA TYR A 163 8.37 6.63 -1.17
C TYR A 163 9.68 6.25 -0.46
N GLY A 164 10.81 6.31 -1.18
CA GLY A 164 12.13 6.06 -0.58
C GLY A 164 12.48 7.01 0.56
N MET A 165 12.23 8.32 0.39
CA MET A 165 12.45 9.32 1.44
C MET A 165 11.59 9.04 2.69
N VAL A 166 10.35 8.62 2.51
CA VAL A 166 9.45 8.28 3.61
C VAL A 166 9.96 7.06 4.36
N MET A 167 10.41 6.02 3.65
CA MET A 167 11.01 4.84 4.29
C MET A 167 12.24 5.24 5.14
N SER A 168 13.11 6.11 4.62
CA SER A 168 14.25 6.64 5.38
C SER A 168 13.83 7.52 6.57
N LEU A 169 12.77 8.32 6.43
CA LEU A 169 12.27 9.13 7.53
C LEU A 169 11.61 8.27 8.61
N ALA A 170 10.91 7.20 8.24
CA ALA A 170 10.31 6.26 9.17
C ALA A 170 11.38 5.60 10.06
N THR A 171 12.53 5.22 9.50
CA THR A 171 13.64 4.67 10.31
C THR A 171 14.29 5.71 11.23
N LEU A 172 14.19 7.01 10.93
CA LEU A 172 14.61 8.10 11.83
C LEU A 172 13.58 8.44 12.92
N ILE A 173 12.29 8.30 12.62
CA ILE A 173 11.21 8.50 13.60
C ILE A 173 11.27 7.42 14.69
N MET A 174 11.68 6.20 14.34
CA MET A 174 11.80 5.08 15.27
C MET A 174 12.63 5.34 16.54
N PRO A 175 13.90 5.75 16.44
CA PRO A 175 14.71 6.06 17.62
C PRO A 175 14.17 7.27 18.40
N LEU A 176 13.55 8.24 17.74
CA LEU A 176 12.90 9.38 18.41
C LEU A 176 11.69 8.92 19.24
N LEU A 177 10.90 7.99 18.71
CA LEU A 177 9.76 7.41 19.40
C LEU A 177 10.21 6.53 20.58
N ALA A 178 11.25 5.73 20.39
CA ALA A 178 11.89 4.94 21.44
C ALA A 178 12.40 5.85 22.57
N TRP A 179 13.12 6.93 22.22
CA TRP A 179 13.62 7.91 23.19
C TRP A 179 12.49 8.64 23.92
N ALA A 180 11.34 8.87 23.30
CA ALA A 180 10.20 9.50 23.96
C ALA A 180 9.44 8.56 24.91
N ILE A 181 9.44 7.25 24.66
CA ILE A 181 8.62 6.27 25.40
C ILE A 181 9.42 5.56 26.50
N PHE A 182 10.66 5.16 26.21
CA PHE A 182 11.45 4.30 27.11
C PHE A 182 11.93 4.95 28.42
N PRO A 183 12.26 6.25 28.49
CA PRO A 183 12.64 6.90 29.75
C PRO A 183 11.50 7.08 30.75
N GLN A 184 10.27 6.81 30.35
CA GLN A 184 9.09 7.00 31.18
C GLN A 184 8.82 5.74 32.01
N ASP A 185 8.79 5.87 33.33
CA ASP A 185 8.47 4.79 34.28
C ASP A 185 6.97 4.47 34.30
N TRP A 186 6.40 4.20 33.12
CA TRP A 186 4.99 3.84 32.97
C TRP A 186 4.81 2.34 33.20
N GLU A 187 4.58 1.95 34.45
CA GLU A 187 4.02 0.64 34.79
C GLU A 187 2.50 0.77 34.94
N PHE A 188 1.76 0.42 33.89
CA PHE A 188 0.31 0.34 33.98
C PHE A 188 -0.10 -1.10 34.29
N VAL A 189 -0.69 -1.32 35.47
CA VAL A 189 -1.33 -2.60 35.79
C VAL A 189 -2.76 -2.55 35.26
N LEU A 190 -2.99 -3.20 34.12
CA LEU A 190 -4.33 -3.33 33.55
C LEU A 190 -4.97 -4.62 34.06
N PHE A 191 -6.22 -4.52 34.54
CA PHE A 191 -7.01 -5.66 35.02
C PHE A 191 -6.35 -6.53 36.13
N ASN A 192 -5.45 -6.03 36.96
CA ASN A 192 -4.78 -6.80 38.05
C ASN A 192 -3.93 -8.02 37.61
N TYR A 193 -3.78 -8.30 36.32
CA TYR A 193 -2.96 -9.43 35.81
C TYR A 193 -2.10 -9.11 34.59
N LEU A 194 -2.32 -7.97 33.91
CA LEU A 194 -1.47 -7.50 32.80
C LEU A 194 -0.59 -6.36 33.29
N ILE A 195 0.71 -6.63 33.45
CA ILE A 195 1.72 -5.59 33.64
C ILE A 195 2.08 -5.08 32.25
N ILE A 196 1.79 -3.81 31.98
CA ILE A 196 2.15 -3.18 30.72
C ILE A 196 3.52 -2.52 30.87
N HIS A 197 4.50 -3.06 30.13
CA HIS A 197 5.85 -2.52 30.09
C HIS A 197 5.99 -1.42 29.01
N PRO A 198 6.96 -0.50 29.13
CA PRO A 198 7.19 0.56 28.14
C PRO A 198 7.39 0.05 26.71
N TRP A 199 8.03 -1.13 26.54
CA TRP A 199 8.23 -1.74 25.22
C TRP A 199 6.93 -2.22 24.57
N GLN A 200 5.94 -2.61 25.36
CA GLN A 200 4.60 -2.98 24.89
C GLN A 200 3.84 -1.75 24.42
N ILE A 201 3.93 -0.63 25.15
CA ILE A 201 3.36 0.66 24.73
C ILE A 201 3.99 1.11 23.42
N PHE A 202 5.31 0.98 23.29
CA PHE A 202 6.02 1.27 22.05
C PHE A 202 5.47 0.44 20.88
N LEU A 203 5.30 -0.88 21.04
CA LEU A 203 4.66 -1.73 20.02
C LEU A 203 3.23 -1.29 19.69
N ALA A 204 2.43 -0.94 20.70
CA ALA A 204 1.06 -0.50 20.49
C ALA A 204 1.01 0.80 19.68
N VAL A 205 1.91 1.76 19.95
CA VAL A 205 2.02 3.00 19.16
C VAL A 205 2.49 2.71 17.74
N CYS A 206 3.39 1.74 17.55
CA CYS A 206 3.85 1.31 16.22
C CYS A 206 2.73 0.70 15.36
N SER A 207 1.61 0.26 15.94
CA SER A 207 0.45 -0.23 15.18
C SER A 207 -0.37 0.88 14.52
N LEU A 208 -0.27 2.13 15.02
CA LEU A 208 -1.12 3.24 14.56
C LEU A 208 -0.95 3.55 13.05
N PRO A 209 0.27 3.61 12.49
CA PRO A 209 0.45 3.79 11.05
C PRO A 209 -0.21 2.69 10.21
N SER A 210 -0.19 1.43 10.67
CA SER A 210 -0.85 0.31 9.99
C SER A 210 -2.36 0.50 9.98
N ILE A 211 -2.96 0.90 11.09
CA ILE A 211 -4.40 1.19 11.20
C ILE A 211 -4.78 2.36 10.28
N ILE A 212 -4.07 3.49 10.39
CA ILE A 212 -4.35 4.71 9.61
C ILE A 212 -4.17 4.44 8.11
N GLY A 213 -3.10 3.73 7.74
CA GLY A 213 -2.84 3.33 6.35
C GLY A 213 -3.95 2.43 5.79
N GLY A 214 -4.29 1.36 6.51
CA GLY A 214 -5.35 0.42 6.11
C GLY A 214 -6.72 1.09 5.96
N LEU A 215 -7.11 1.94 6.92
CA LEU A 215 -8.38 2.69 6.86
C LEU A 215 -8.37 3.75 5.75
N GLY A 216 -7.25 4.46 5.54
CA GLY A 216 -7.10 5.45 4.48
C GLY A 216 -7.28 4.86 3.08
N LEU A 217 -6.86 3.61 2.88
CA LEU A 217 -7.01 2.88 1.62
C LEU A 217 -8.46 2.50 1.29
N ILE A 218 -9.36 2.46 2.28
CA ILE A 218 -10.79 2.18 2.07
C ILE A 218 -11.43 3.27 1.20
N ALA A 219 -11.00 4.53 1.33
CA ALA A 219 -11.57 5.64 0.54
C ALA A 219 -11.10 5.67 -0.93
N LEU A 220 -9.98 5.02 -1.23
CA LEU A 220 -9.32 5.06 -2.54
C LEU A 220 -9.95 4.04 -3.52
N PRO A 221 -9.92 4.28 -4.84
CA PRO A 221 -10.38 3.31 -5.85
C PRO A 221 -9.38 2.15 -6.02
N GLU A 222 -9.80 1.09 -6.68
CA GLU A 222 -8.88 0.02 -7.11
C GLU A 222 -7.97 0.50 -8.25
N SER A 223 -6.81 -0.14 -8.42
CA SER A 223 -5.90 0.20 -9.53
C SER A 223 -6.58 0.02 -10.89
N PRO A 224 -6.63 1.06 -11.75
CA PRO A 224 -7.19 0.93 -13.09
C PRO A 224 -6.43 -0.11 -13.93
N LYS A 225 -5.11 -0.24 -13.73
CA LYS A 225 -4.29 -1.23 -14.44
C LYS A 225 -4.65 -2.66 -14.05
N PHE A 226 -4.90 -2.89 -12.77
CA PHE A 226 -5.42 -4.18 -12.29
C PHE A 226 -6.76 -4.53 -12.93
N LEU A 227 -7.70 -3.59 -12.88
CA LEU A 227 -9.04 -3.77 -13.42
C LEU A 227 -9.01 -4.11 -14.92
N MET A 228 -8.15 -3.43 -15.69
CA MET A 228 -7.93 -3.74 -17.10
C MET A 228 -7.36 -5.16 -17.29
N SER A 229 -6.32 -5.54 -16.54
CA SER A 229 -5.74 -6.89 -16.64
C SER A 229 -6.71 -8.02 -16.31
N GLN A 230 -7.77 -7.73 -15.54
CA GLN A 230 -8.85 -8.66 -15.21
C GLN A 230 -10.04 -8.58 -16.21
N GLY A 231 -9.91 -7.84 -17.31
CA GLY A 231 -10.96 -7.62 -18.31
C GLY A 231 -12.09 -6.69 -17.86
N ARG A 232 -12.00 -6.09 -16.65
CA ARG A 232 -13.02 -5.23 -16.03
C ARG A 232 -12.88 -3.78 -16.48
N ASN A 233 -12.90 -3.56 -17.79
CA ASN A 233 -12.65 -2.25 -18.42
C ASN A 233 -13.67 -1.16 -18.02
N ALA A 234 -14.93 -1.53 -17.79
CA ALA A 234 -15.95 -0.59 -17.33
C ALA A 234 -15.62 -0.02 -15.93
N GLU A 235 -15.15 -0.86 -15.02
CA GLU A 235 -14.73 -0.42 -13.69
C GLU A 235 -13.43 0.38 -13.73
N ALA A 236 -12.50 -0.01 -14.61
CA ALA A 236 -11.28 0.77 -14.84
C ALA A 236 -11.61 2.20 -15.29
N LEU A 237 -12.59 2.36 -16.20
CA LEU A 237 -13.06 3.66 -16.65
C LEU A 237 -13.66 4.49 -15.50
N LEU A 238 -14.48 3.88 -14.64
CA LEU A 238 -15.01 4.55 -13.44
C LEU A 238 -13.90 5.00 -12.48
N ALA A 239 -12.85 4.19 -12.33
CA ALA A 239 -11.69 4.55 -11.53
C ALA A 239 -10.95 5.76 -12.15
N PHE A 240 -10.68 5.77 -13.45
CA PHE A 240 -10.10 6.92 -14.16
C PHE A 240 -10.95 8.19 -14.02
N GLN A 241 -12.27 8.09 -14.20
CA GLN A 241 -13.20 9.21 -14.04
C GLN A 241 -13.18 9.75 -12.60
N LYS A 242 -13.12 8.87 -11.58
CA LYS A 242 -13.00 9.28 -10.18
C LYS A 242 -11.70 10.05 -9.96
N ILE A 243 -10.56 9.52 -10.43
CA ILE A 243 -9.25 10.18 -10.32
C ILE A 243 -9.26 11.55 -11.02
N TYR A 244 -9.74 11.60 -12.27
CA TYR A 244 -9.85 12.84 -13.05
C TYR A 244 -10.73 13.89 -12.37
N SER A 245 -11.91 13.50 -11.90
CA SER A 245 -12.86 14.41 -11.24
C SER A 245 -12.27 15.07 -10.00
N ILE A 246 -11.52 14.32 -9.19
CA ILE A 246 -10.88 14.84 -7.98
C ILE A 246 -9.66 15.70 -8.32
N ASN A 247 -8.83 15.30 -9.30
CA ASN A 247 -7.63 16.05 -9.68
C ASN A 247 -7.95 17.37 -10.38
N LYS A 248 -8.96 17.38 -11.27
CA LYS A 248 -9.36 18.57 -12.04
C LYS A 248 -10.53 19.34 -11.42
N ARG A 249 -11.07 18.86 -10.29
CA ARG A 249 -12.25 19.43 -9.61
C ARG A 249 -13.42 19.65 -10.57
N THR A 250 -13.67 18.67 -11.43
CA THR A 250 -14.72 18.73 -12.48
C THR A 250 -15.60 17.48 -12.42
N SER A 251 -16.70 17.48 -13.18
CA SER A 251 -17.60 16.32 -13.26
C SER A 251 -16.92 15.11 -13.89
N ARG A 252 -17.30 13.91 -13.44
CA ARG A 252 -16.82 12.63 -13.99
C ARG A 252 -17.12 12.48 -15.49
N ASN A 253 -18.23 13.07 -15.95
CA ASN A 253 -18.70 12.98 -17.33
C ASN A 253 -17.85 13.80 -18.32
N THR A 254 -16.99 14.69 -17.83
CA THR A 254 -16.08 15.49 -18.66
C THR A 254 -14.81 14.71 -19.05
N TYR A 255 -14.65 13.49 -18.55
CA TYR A 255 -13.49 12.67 -18.86
C TYR A 255 -13.48 12.30 -20.36
N PRO A 256 -12.40 12.61 -21.10
CA PRO A 256 -12.40 12.56 -22.57
C PRO A 256 -12.24 11.16 -23.18
N VAL A 257 -12.13 10.10 -22.38
CA VAL A 257 -11.90 8.72 -22.84
C VAL A 257 -13.07 7.84 -22.42
N TYR A 258 -13.59 7.05 -23.36
CA TYR A 258 -14.75 6.16 -23.13
C TYR A 258 -14.45 4.69 -23.41
N ILE A 259 -13.38 4.40 -24.17
CA ILE A 259 -12.94 3.05 -24.52
C ILE A 259 -11.44 2.98 -24.25
N ILE A 260 -11.02 2.03 -23.42
CA ILE A 260 -9.61 1.83 -23.08
C ILE A 260 -9.17 0.53 -23.75
N LEU A 261 -8.19 0.63 -24.63
CA LEU A 261 -7.69 -0.54 -25.36
C LEU A 261 -6.62 -1.23 -24.53
N ASP A 262 -6.81 -2.53 -24.29
CA ASP A 262 -5.79 -3.34 -23.64
C ASP A 262 -4.73 -3.75 -24.68
N LYS A 263 -3.46 -3.36 -24.46
CA LYS A 263 -2.35 -3.62 -25.38
C LYS A 263 -2.17 -5.11 -25.70
N VAL A 264 -2.55 -5.99 -24.78
CA VAL A 264 -2.46 -7.45 -24.94
C VAL A 264 -3.35 -7.93 -26.09
N ILE A 265 -4.58 -7.41 -26.19
CA ILE A 265 -5.52 -7.78 -27.25
C ILE A 265 -5.02 -7.26 -28.61
N ILE A 266 -4.45 -6.04 -28.64
CA ILE A 266 -3.87 -5.48 -29.87
C ILE A 266 -2.70 -6.35 -30.35
N HIS A 267 -1.78 -6.74 -29.45
CA HIS A 267 -0.64 -7.55 -29.85
C HIS A 267 -1.05 -8.97 -30.27
N PHE A 268 -2.05 -9.56 -29.61
CA PHE A 268 -2.60 -10.87 -30.00
C PHE A 268 -3.30 -10.82 -31.36
N ILE A 269 -4.08 -9.76 -31.63
CA ILE A 269 -4.71 -9.54 -32.93
C ILE A 269 -3.66 -9.32 -34.01
N ILE A 270 -2.62 -8.51 -33.75
CA ILE A 270 -1.50 -8.30 -34.69
C ILE A 270 -0.75 -9.62 -34.96
N LEU A 271 -0.53 -10.44 -33.93
CA LEU A 271 0.08 -11.78 -34.08
C LEU A 271 -0.77 -12.71 -34.93
N LEU A 272 -2.09 -12.75 -34.67
CA LEU A 272 -3.02 -13.55 -35.48
C LEU A 272 -3.08 -13.06 -36.93
N TYR A 273 -3.06 -11.74 -37.15
CA TYR A 273 -3.04 -11.15 -38.49
C TYR A 273 -1.72 -11.42 -39.23
N SER A 274 -0.59 -11.34 -38.52
CA SER A 274 0.75 -11.68 -39.01
C SER A 274 0.89 -13.15 -39.37
N LEU A 275 0.24 -14.05 -38.62
CA LEU A 275 0.23 -15.48 -38.92
C LEU A 275 -0.70 -15.81 -40.09
N GLY A 276 -1.83 -15.10 -40.22
CA GLY A 276 -2.75 -15.23 -41.34
C GLY A 276 -2.16 -14.78 -42.68
N GLN A 277 -1.27 -13.77 -42.69
CA GLN A 277 -0.61 -13.30 -43.92
C GLN A 277 0.59 -14.16 -44.38
N ARG A 278 1.07 -15.09 -43.56
CA ARG A 278 2.16 -16.02 -43.92
C ARG A 278 1.70 -17.33 -44.54
N THR A 279 0.38 -17.57 -44.59
CA THR A 279 -0.22 -18.86 -45.01
C THR A 279 -1.05 -18.77 -46.30
N GLY A 280 -1.05 -17.62 -46.99
CA GLY A 280 -1.62 -17.45 -48.34
C GLY A 280 -0.56 -16.95 -49.30
#